data_AF-A0A4P6LWG1-F1
#
_entry.id   AF-A0A4P6LWG1-F1
#
_cell.length_a   1.000
_cell.length_b   1.000
_cell.length_c   1.000
_cell.angle_alpha   90.00
_cell.angle_beta   90.00
_cell.angle_gamma   90.00
#
_symmetry.space_group_name_H-M   'P 1'
#
loop_
_entity.id
_entity.type
_entity.pdbx_description
1 polymer ?
#
loop_
_entity_poly.entity_id
_entity_poly.type
_entity_poly.pdbx_seq_one_letter_code
_entity_poly.pdbx_strand_id
1 'polypeptide(L)'
;MTRRKKNNQNIEVGNLIYEYRKKLTDIPKSRQGFIDDRSAKFFNNEEWISEKTLGNYETGQNIPSLENLKKLSVALEVDTLELIAEILKLI
;
A
#
# COMPACT_ATOMS: atom_id res chain seq x y z
N MET A 1 1.22 -24.29 -17.68
CA MET A 1 0.94 -23.42 -16.51
C MET A 1 1.98 -23.70 -15.43
N THR A 2 2.94 -22.81 -15.24
CA THR A 2 3.98 -22.97 -14.21
C THR A 2 3.36 -22.66 -12.85
N ARG A 3 3.30 -23.64 -11.94
CA ARG A 3 2.87 -23.41 -10.55
C ARG A 3 3.91 -22.52 -9.88
N ARG A 4 3.64 -21.21 -9.78
CA ARG A 4 4.48 -20.27 -9.01
C ARG A 4 4.49 -20.73 -7.55
N LYS A 5 5.67 -20.99 -7.01
CA LYS A 5 5.86 -21.43 -5.61
C LYS A 5 5.27 -20.34 -4.69
N LYS A 6 4.32 -20.74 -3.86
CA LYS A 6 3.50 -19.86 -2.99
C LYS A 6 4.27 -19.42 -1.72
N ASN A 7 5.55 -19.10 -1.85
CA ASN A 7 6.33 -18.49 -0.77
C ASN A 7 6.58 -17.04 -1.16
N ASN A 8 5.55 -16.21 -0.97
CA ASN A 8 5.80 -14.78 -0.95
C ASN A 8 6.34 -14.43 0.44
N GLN A 9 7.66 -14.22 0.53
CA GLN A 9 8.34 -13.92 1.79
C GLN A 9 7.80 -12.65 2.46
N ASN A 10 7.25 -11.71 1.67
CA ASN A 10 6.79 -10.41 2.17
C ASN A 10 5.27 -10.35 2.32
N ILE A 11 4.59 -11.50 2.44
CA ILE A 11 3.13 -11.54 2.54
C ILE A 11 2.61 -10.74 3.73
N GLU A 12 3.32 -10.77 4.86
CA GLU A 12 2.97 -10.02 6.06
C GLU A 12 3.06 -8.51 5.84
N VAL A 13 4.09 -8.03 5.12
CA VAL A 13 4.20 -6.62 4.72
C VAL A 13 3.02 -6.23 3.82
N GLY A 14 2.64 -7.09 2.88
CA GLY A 14 1.49 -6.85 2.01
C GLY A 14 0.17 -6.77 2.78
N ASN A 15 -0.04 -7.72 3.69
CA ASN A 15 -1.20 -7.73 4.58
C ASN A 15 -1.26 -6.47 5.43
N LEU A 16 -0.13 -6.01 5.99
CA LEU A 16 -0.07 -4.77 6.77
C LEU A 16 -0.60 -3.57 5.98
N ILE A 17 -0.09 -3.36 4.76
CA ILE A 17 -0.51 -2.25 3.88
C ILE A 17 -2.00 -2.37 3.53
N TYR A 18 -2.46 -3.58 3.23
CA TYR A 18 -3.86 -3.86 2.93
C TYR A 18 -4.78 -3.53 4.12
N GLU A 19 -4.40 -3.92 5.33
CA GLU A 19 -5.16 -3.67 6.55
C GLU A 19 -5.22 -2.18 6.88
N TYR A 20 -4.12 -1.43 6.71
CA TYR A 20 -4.16 0.03 6.83
C TYR A 20 -5.20 0.66 5.91
N ARG A 21 -5.23 0.25 4.64
CA ARG A 21 -6.24 0.77 3.71
C ARG A 21 -7.65 0.36 4.12
N LYS A 22 -7.83 -0.87 4.62
CA LYS A 22 -9.15 -1.37 5.04
C LYS A 22 -9.70 -0.71 6.30
N LYS A 23 -8.83 -0.19 7.17
CA LYS A 23 -9.22 0.61 8.34
C LYS A 23 -9.86 1.96 7.96
N LEU A 24 -9.60 2.46 6.75
CA LEU A 24 -10.23 3.66 6.22
C LEU A 24 -11.63 3.30 5.71
N THR A 25 -12.64 3.48 6.56
CA THR A 25 -14.02 3.01 6.32
C THR A 25 -14.90 4.01 5.57
N ASP A 26 -14.46 5.26 5.46
CA ASP A 26 -15.15 6.40 4.86
C ASP A 26 -14.88 6.57 3.35
N ILE A 27 -14.07 5.68 2.76
CA ILE A 27 -13.62 5.76 1.37
C ILE A 27 -13.96 4.51 0.54
N PRO A 28 -13.87 4.58 -0.80
CA PRO A 28 -14.11 3.42 -1.67
C PRO A 28 -13.19 2.22 -1.34
N LYS A 29 -13.78 1.02 -1.35
CA LYS A 29 -13.07 -0.23 -1.01
C LYS A 29 -12.18 -0.78 -2.14
N SER A 30 -12.41 -0.38 -3.38
CA SER A 30 -11.56 -0.78 -4.52
C SER A 30 -10.21 -0.07 -4.44
N ARG A 31 -9.18 -0.63 -5.08
CA ARG A 31 -7.86 0.01 -5.12
C ARG A 31 -7.91 1.30 -5.93
N GLN A 32 -8.51 1.26 -7.12
CA GLN A 32 -8.66 2.47 -7.93
C GLN A 32 -9.46 3.55 -7.20
N GLY A 33 -10.57 3.21 -6.55
CA GLY A 33 -11.36 4.19 -5.82
C GLY A 33 -10.63 4.79 -4.61
N PHE A 34 -9.77 4.02 -3.93
CA PHE A 34 -8.83 4.56 -2.95
C PHE A 34 -7.82 5.50 -3.60
N ILE A 35 -7.22 5.13 -4.72
CA ILE A 35 -6.22 5.95 -5.41
C ILE A 35 -6.82 7.30 -5.82
N ASP A 36 -8.03 7.29 -6.39
CA ASP A 36 -8.73 8.49 -6.87
C ASP A 36 -9.10 9.41 -5.68
N ASP A 37 -9.63 8.86 -4.59
CA ASP A 37 -9.95 9.61 -3.37
C ASP A 37 -8.70 10.29 -2.79
N ARG A 38 -7.60 9.54 -2.65
CA ARG A 38 -6.35 10.08 -2.10
C ARG A 38 -5.67 11.06 -3.06
N SER A 39 -5.80 10.84 -4.36
CA SER A 39 -5.32 11.78 -5.38
C SER A 39 -5.97 13.15 -5.21
N ALA A 40 -7.29 13.18 -5.07
CA ALA A 40 -8.03 14.42 -4.86
C ALA A 40 -7.70 15.10 -3.51
N LYS A 41 -7.53 14.31 -2.43
CA LYS A 41 -7.32 14.84 -1.07
C LYS A 41 -5.88 15.29 -0.79
N PHE A 42 -4.89 14.59 -1.34
CA PHE A 42 -3.49 14.72 -0.91
C PHE A 42 -2.48 14.93 -2.04
N PHE A 43 -2.83 14.64 -3.29
CA PHE A 43 -1.89 14.67 -4.42
C PHE A 43 -2.36 15.57 -5.56
N ASN A 44 -3.15 16.61 -5.28
CA ASN A 44 -3.57 17.62 -6.26
C ASN A 44 -4.24 17.05 -7.53
N ASN A 45 -4.96 15.93 -7.42
CA ASN A 45 -5.53 15.19 -8.54
C ASN A 45 -4.49 14.60 -9.52
N GLU A 46 -3.24 14.46 -9.09
CA GLU A 46 -2.19 13.78 -9.86
C GLU A 46 -2.18 12.27 -9.58
N GLU A 47 -1.70 11.50 -10.56
CA GLU A 47 -1.44 10.07 -10.36
C GLU A 47 -0.21 9.90 -9.46
N TRP A 48 -0.44 9.41 -8.24
CA TRP A 48 0.62 9.20 -7.25
C TRP A 48 1.07 7.74 -7.17
N ILE A 49 0.23 6.81 -7.63
CA ILE A 49 0.51 5.37 -7.75
C ILE A 49 -0.48 4.74 -8.73
N SER A 50 -0.04 3.70 -9.45
CA SER A 50 -0.96 2.89 -10.26
C SER A 50 -1.66 1.80 -9.43
N GLU A 51 -2.86 1.38 -9.84
CA GLU A 51 -3.59 0.28 -9.21
C GLU A 51 -2.78 -1.03 -9.17
N LYS A 52 -2.00 -1.30 -10.23
CA LYS A 52 -1.11 -2.47 -10.30
C LYS A 52 0.00 -2.39 -9.27
N THR A 53 0.63 -1.23 -9.09
CA THR A 53 1.69 -1.04 -8.11
C THR A 53 1.15 -1.23 -6.69
N LEU A 54 0.00 -0.62 -6.36
CA LEU A 54 -0.66 -0.82 -5.08
C LEU A 54 -1.03 -2.30 -4.85
N GLY A 55 -1.57 -2.97 -5.87
CA GLY A 55 -1.85 -4.41 -5.80
C GLY A 55 -0.61 -5.27 -5.55
N ASN A 56 0.53 -4.92 -6.15
CA ASN A 56 1.78 -5.62 -5.90
C ASN A 56 2.28 -5.40 -4.46
N TYR A 57 2.09 -4.22 -3.90
CA TYR A 57 2.45 -3.94 -2.51
C TYR A 57 1.56 -4.71 -1.54
N GLU A 58 0.24 -4.65 -1.71
CA GLU A 58 -0.70 -5.36 -0.83
C GLU A 58 -0.62 -6.89 -0.92
N THR A 59 -0.12 -7.42 -2.02
CA THR A 59 0.11 -8.88 -2.15
C THR A 59 1.51 -9.30 -1.69
N GLY A 60 2.35 -8.34 -1.28
CA GLY A 60 3.75 -8.53 -0.90
C GLY A 60 4.67 -8.82 -2.09
N GLN A 61 4.19 -8.74 -3.33
CA GLN A 61 4.99 -9.07 -4.52
C GLN A 61 6.19 -8.13 -4.65
N ASN A 62 6.01 -6.86 -4.26
CA ASN A 62 7.06 -5.86 -4.16
C ASN A 62 7.03 -5.21 -2.77
N ILE A 63 8.19 -4.84 -2.24
CA ILE A 63 8.28 -3.94 -1.09
C ILE A 63 8.34 -2.49 -1.62
N PRO A 64 7.58 -1.54 -1.09
CA PRO A 64 7.67 -0.15 -1.53
C PRO A 64 9.05 0.46 -1.21
N SER A 65 9.57 1.30 -2.11
CA SER A 65 10.76 2.12 -1.82
C SER A 65 10.45 3.15 -0.73
N LEU A 66 11.48 3.75 -0.13
CA LEU A 66 11.30 4.78 0.90
C LEU A 66 10.45 5.97 0.39
N GLU A 67 10.65 6.38 -0.87
CA GLU A 67 9.83 7.42 -1.50
C GLU A 67 8.36 7.02 -1.59
N ASN A 68 8.09 5.77 -1.99
CA ASN A 68 6.71 5.28 -2.08
C ASN A 68 6.10 5.01 -0.71
N LEU A 69 6.90 4.66 0.31
CA LEU A 69 6.43 4.58 1.69
C LEU A 69 5.99 5.94 2.21
N LYS A 70 6.70 7.02 1.87
CA LYS A 70 6.29 8.38 2.21
C LYS A 70 4.97 8.78 1.53
N LYS A 71 4.75 8.38 0.28
CA LYS A 71 3.46 8.61 -0.40
C LYS A 71 2.35 7.75 0.23
N LEU A 72 2.64 6.48 0.53
CA LEU A 72 1.71 5.56 1.16
C LEU A 72 1.32 6.01 2.57
N SER A 73 2.25 6.49 3.40
CA SER A 73 1.93 6.96 4.75
C SER A 73 0.93 8.13 4.73
N VAL A 74 1.13 9.09 3.81
CA VAL A 74 0.17 10.19 3.57
C VAL A 74 -1.19 9.63 3.11
N ALA A 75 -1.19 8.73 2.13
CA ALA A 75 -2.43 8.16 1.59
C ALA A 75 -3.20 7.27 2.59
N LEU A 76 -2.48 6.60 3.49
CA LEU A 76 -3.02 5.72 4.53
C LEU A 76 -3.32 6.47 5.84
N GLU A 77 -3.02 7.77 5.90
CA GLU A 77 -3.19 8.62 7.08
C GLU A 77 -2.49 8.07 8.33
N VAL A 78 -1.27 7.54 8.16
CA VAL A 78 -0.40 7.01 9.23
C VAL A 78 0.92 7.77 9.27
N ASP A 79 1.56 7.86 10.43
CA ASP A 79 2.90 8.43 10.51
C ASP A 79 3.90 7.61 9.68
N THR A 80 4.83 8.30 9.02
CA THR A 80 5.77 7.65 8.09
C THR A 80 6.78 6.78 8.84
N LEU A 81 7.26 7.24 10.00
CA LEU A 81 8.21 6.47 10.79
C LEU A 81 7.53 5.28 11.46
N GLU A 82 6.28 5.43 11.89
CA GLU A 82 5.46 4.33 12.40
C GLU A 82 5.29 3.22 11.34
N LEU A 83 4.86 3.58 10.13
CA LEU A 83 4.70 2.62 9.02
C LEU A 83 6.01 1.90 8.69
N ILE A 84 7.13 2.63 8.61
CA ILE A 84 8.45 2.04 8.35
C ILE A 84 8.84 1.08 9.48
N ALA A 85 8.67 1.49 10.74
CA ALA A 85 9.03 0.67 11.89
C ALA A 85 8.22 -0.62 11.97
N GLU A 86 6.94 -0.60 11.58
CA GLU A 86 6.12 -1.81 11.49
C GLU A 86 6.56 -2.73 10.36
N ILE A 87 6.86 -2.20 9.19
CA ILE A 87 7.37 -2.99 8.06
C ILE A 87 8.71 -3.66 8.40
N LEU A 88 9.63 -2.94 9.05
CA LEU A 88 10.93 -3.47 9.45
C LEU A 88 10.84 -4.61 10.47
N LYS A 89 9.74 -4.74 11.23
CA LYS A 89 9.51 -5.87 12.15
C LYS A 89 9.07 -7.15 11.41
N LEU A 90 8.67 -7.04 10.15
CA LEU A 90 8.09 -8.13 9.35
C LEU A 90 9.04 -8.66 8.27
N ILE A 91 10.23 -8.09 8.14
CA ILE A 91 11.28 -8.45 7.18
C ILE A 91 12.47 -9.02 7.96
#